data_AF-A0A8J8J9F4-F1
#
_entry.id   AF-A0A8J8J9F4-F1
#
_cell.length_a   1.000
_cell.length_b   1.000
_cell.length_c   1.000
_cell.angle_alpha   90.00
_cell.angle_beta   90.00
_cell.angle_gamma   90.00
#
_symmetry.space_group_name_H-M   'P 1'
#
loop_
_entity.id
_entity.type
_entity.pdbx_description
1 polymer ?
#
loop_
_entity_poly.entity_id
_entity_poly.type
_entity_poly.pdbx_seq_one_letter_code
_entity_poly.pdbx_strand_id
1 'polypeptide(L)'
;MTAARSFISTALWFIAAGIIFSMPGLAYLAVIPMTVLAAGLLVDPPEGISVERKLVKTNLRVGEELRVSVRLKVRRGLGFVVIRDTLPEEFALVDGSNVRAFFKGPRELVVEYEYVIKPAKRGRYRIGRSEVLGYHVFGLKPSRWGVFGEETYLSVLPRVSLPKRTRTPVTKSQIPIPVTSVSIRGVASTDFREIREYRAGDPVRFINWKASARKGEVLVNEFEKEGKKTVLFIIDATSSKVGSSVENPLEYSIQLVSSLAYYFTKRNYNVGLYVVGHGKLILPATGSKQLYILVKTLLELEEVEVEKEDFVRAVEGLKHVLIRYTPLVIYVSNLLPERLAEIREGIRRLRPIYRDKRLPMLVFDVSTYSLLGRDVSSLILLEKRALRHDLLRAGVYSILWDPTREDVTSVVTKTVRLIR
;
A
#
# COMPACT_ATOMS: atom_id res chain seq x y z
N MET A 1 4.84 48.26 0.53
CA MET A 1 5.35 49.61 0.14
C MET A 1 4.52 50.29 -0.94
N THR A 2 3.91 49.55 -1.89
CA THR A 2 3.03 50.12 -2.92
C THR A 2 1.79 50.80 -2.33
N ALA A 3 1.08 50.15 -1.41
CA ALA A 3 -0.13 50.71 -0.78
C ALA A 3 0.12 52.02 -0.02
N ALA A 4 1.20 52.11 0.77
CA ALA A 4 1.55 53.33 1.50
C ALA A 4 1.82 54.51 0.54
N ARG A 5 2.52 54.25 -0.57
CA ARG A 5 2.75 55.26 -1.62
C ARG A 5 1.44 55.70 -2.27
N SER A 6 0.52 54.78 -2.52
CA SER A 6 -0.80 55.10 -3.07
C SER A 6 -1.58 56.03 -2.13
N PHE A 7 -1.68 55.73 -0.84
CA PHE A 7 -2.38 56.61 0.12
C PHE A 7 -1.76 58.01 0.21
N ILE A 8 -0.42 58.10 0.24
CA ILE A 8 0.29 59.40 0.24
C ILE A 8 0.02 60.16 -1.06
N SER A 9 0.09 59.49 -2.22
CA SER A 9 -0.17 60.12 -3.52
C SER A 9 -1.61 60.63 -3.65
N THR A 10 -2.59 59.87 -3.16
CA THR A 10 -4.00 60.29 -3.16
C THR A 10 -4.22 61.48 -2.23
N ALA A 11 -3.59 61.49 -1.05
CA ALA A 11 -3.65 62.63 -0.14
C ALA A 11 -3.06 63.89 -0.76
N LEU A 12 -1.87 63.79 -1.39
CA LEU A 12 -1.22 64.90 -2.09
C LEU A 12 -2.06 65.41 -3.27
N TRP A 13 -2.72 64.51 -4.01
CA TRP A 13 -3.60 64.88 -5.12
C TRP A 13 -4.81 65.71 -4.65
N PHE A 14 -5.47 65.31 -3.56
CA PHE A 14 -6.58 66.08 -2.99
C PHE A 14 -6.16 67.46 -2.48
N ILE A 15 -4.96 67.56 -1.87
CA ILE A 15 -4.39 68.84 -1.44
C ILE A 15 -4.11 69.74 -2.66
N ALA A 16 -3.45 69.20 -3.69
CA ALA A 16 -3.15 69.94 -4.91
C ALA A 16 -4.41 70.41 -5.64
N ALA A 17 -5.42 69.54 -5.78
CA ALA A 17 -6.71 69.89 -6.37
C ALA A 17 -7.41 71.00 -5.59
N GLY A 18 -7.42 70.94 -4.25
CA GLY A 18 -8.02 71.99 -3.41
C GLY A 18 -7.37 73.36 -3.60
N ILE A 19 -6.03 73.39 -3.76
CA ILE A 19 -5.28 74.63 -4.03
C ILE A 19 -5.60 75.16 -5.44
N ILE A 20 -5.53 74.30 -6.46
CA ILE A 20 -5.73 74.69 -7.88
C ILE A 20 -7.14 75.24 -8.10
N PHE A 21 -8.16 74.58 -7.56
CA PHE A 21 -9.55 75.00 -7.72
C PHE A 21 -10.02 76.02 -6.67
N SER A 22 -9.15 76.45 -5.76
CA SER A 22 -9.49 77.34 -4.63
C SER A 22 -10.68 76.84 -3.80
N MET A 23 -10.84 75.51 -3.73
CA MET A 23 -11.91 74.83 -3.01
C MET A 23 -11.34 74.13 -1.77
N PRO A 24 -11.38 74.76 -0.57
CA PRO A 24 -10.80 74.18 0.65
C PRO A 24 -11.47 72.84 1.02
N GLY A 25 -12.72 72.62 0.61
CA GLY A 25 -13.44 71.35 0.76
C GLY A 25 -12.67 70.14 0.22
N LEU A 26 -11.98 70.27 -0.92
CA LEU A 26 -11.19 69.19 -1.52
C LEU A 26 -9.93 68.88 -0.71
N ALA A 27 -9.30 69.90 -0.12
CA ALA A 27 -8.13 69.69 0.74
C ALA A 27 -8.51 68.92 2.02
N TYR A 28 -9.71 69.14 2.59
CA TYR A 28 -10.19 68.37 3.74
C TYR A 28 -10.39 66.87 3.43
N LEU A 29 -10.65 66.49 2.18
CA LEU A 29 -10.75 65.08 1.79
C LEU A 29 -9.42 64.32 1.94
N ALA A 30 -8.26 65.01 1.96
CA ALA A 30 -6.97 64.39 2.22
C ALA A 30 -6.82 63.82 3.64
N VAL A 31 -7.66 64.27 4.58
CA VAL A 31 -7.72 63.72 5.95
C VAL A 31 -8.09 62.23 5.92
N ILE A 32 -8.95 61.81 4.98
CA ILE A 32 -9.41 60.41 4.87
C ILE A 32 -8.26 59.43 4.57
N PRO A 33 -7.49 59.55 3.47
CA PRO A 33 -6.35 58.65 3.23
C PRO A 33 -5.26 58.76 4.29
N MET A 34 -5.04 59.94 4.88
CA MET A 34 -4.05 60.13 5.96
C MET A 34 -4.47 59.44 7.26
N THR A 35 -5.74 59.51 7.64
CA THR A 35 -6.27 58.80 8.81
C THR A 35 -6.24 57.29 8.62
N VAL A 36 -6.57 56.78 7.43
CA VAL A 36 -6.44 55.36 7.09
C VAL A 36 -4.97 54.90 7.15
N LEU A 37 -4.06 55.71 6.61
CA LEU A 37 -2.62 55.42 6.68
C LEU A 37 -2.12 55.40 8.13
N ALA A 38 -2.47 56.40 8.94
CA ALA A 38 -2.09 56.48 10.34
C ALA A 38 -2.64 55.29 11.15
N ALA A 39 -3.94 55.00 11.01
CA ALA A 39 -4.57 53.85 11.65
C ALA A 39 -3.91 52.53 11.21
N GLY A 40 -3.60 52.40 9.93
CA GLY A 40 -2.95 51.23 9.39
C GLY A 40 -1.49 51.04 9.81
N LEU A 41 -0.77 52.09 10.19
CA LEU A 41 0.59 51.95 10.74
C LEU A 41 0.57 51.47 12.20
N LEU A 42 -0.47 51.84 12.95
CA LEU A 42 -0.69 51.41 14.34
C LEU A 42 -1.15 49.95 14.47
N VAL A 43 -1.71 49.38 13.40
CA VAL A 43 -2.18 48.00 13.36
C VAL A 43 -1.05 47.09 12.90
N ASP A 44 -0.84 45.98 13.62
CA ASP A 44 0.08 44.93 13.21
C ASP A 44 -0.64 43.85 12.40
N PRO A 45 0.06 43.20 11.44
CA PRO A 45 -0.48 42.02 10.79
C PRO A 45 -0.77 40.91 11.82
N PRO A 46 -1.60 39.92 11.47
CA PRO A 46 -1.94 38.83 12.37
C PRO A 46 -0.71 38.11 12.94
N GLU A 47 -0.63 38.02 14.27
CA GLU A 47 0.52 37.50 15.03
C GLU A 47 0.10 36.57 16.18
N GLY A 48 1.06 35.82 16.72
CA GLY A 48 0.81 34.83 17.77
C GLY A 48 -0.04 33.66 17.24
N ILE A 49 0.33 33.17 16.06
CA ILE A 49 -0.36 32.09 15.36
C ILE A 49 0.07 30.74 15.97
N SER A 50 -0.90 29.90 16.28
CA SER A 50 -0.68 28.49 16.64
C SER A 50 -1.64 27.62 15.84
N VAL A 51 -1.11 26.53 15.27
CA VAL A 51 -1.88 25.57 14.50
C VAL A 51 -1.74 24.21 15.17
N GLU A 52 -2.87 23.59 15.45
CA GLU A 52 -2.94 22.21 15.94
C GLU A 52 -3.67 21.36 14.90
N ARG A 53 -3.05 20.26 14.49
CA ARG A 53 -3.64 19.28 13.59
C ARG A 53 -3.99 18.02 14.38
N LYS A 54 -5.23 17.57 14.28
CA LYS A 54 -5.70 16.31 14.88
C LYS A 54 -6.08 15.33 13.79
N LEU A 55 -5.60 14.11 13.94
CA LEU A 55 -5.85 13.00 13.03
C LEU A 55 -6.52 11.88 13.81
N VAL A 56 -7.57 11.29 13.23
CA VAL A 56 -8.31 10.18 13.86
C VAL A 56 -7.43 8.93 14.00
N LYS A 57 -6.48 8.73 13.07
CA LYS A 57 -5.56 7.58 13.02
C LYS A 57 -4.29 7.94 12.25
N THR A 58 -3.19 7.29 12.61
CA THR A 58 -1.87 7.42 11.95
C THR A 58 -1.56 6.28 10.99
N ASN A 59 -2.26 5.15 11.13
CA ASN A 59 -2.17 4.01 10.22
C ASN A 59 -3.39 3.96 9.31
N LEU A 60 -3.17 4.09 8.01
CA LEU A 60 -4.19 4.06 6.96
C LEU A 60 -3.96 2.87 6.04
N ARG A 61 -4.97 2.49 5.26
CA ARG A 61 -4.76 1.67 4.06
C ARG A 61 -4.88 2.51 2.81
N VAL A 62 -4.24 2.08 1.72
CA VAL A 62 -4.42 2.70 0.40
C VAL A 62 -5.91 2.75 0.04
N GLY A 63 -6.37 3.93 -0.38
CA GLY A 63 -7.76 4.21 -0.73
C GLY A 63 -8.69 4.45 0.44
N GLU A 64 -8.20 4.41 1.69
CA GLU A 64 -9.01 4.70 2.88
C GLU A 64 -9.02 6.21 3.16
N GLU A 65 -10.20 6.79 3.34
CA GLU A 65 -10.34 8.20 3.66
C GLU A 65 -9.92 8.50 5.11
N LEU A 66 -9.27 9.65 5.30
CA LEU A 66 -8.89 10.20 6.60
C LEU A 66 -9.39 11.63 6.71
N ARG A 67 -10.19 11.89 7.74
CA ARG A 67 -10.54 13.26 8.14
C ARG A 67 -9.40 13.87 8.93
N VAL A 68 -8.99 15.07 8.53
CA VAL A 68 -8.00 15.89 9.20
C VAL A 68 -8.71 17.10 9.78
N SER A 69 -8.65 17.27 11.09
CA SER A 69 -9.23 18.42 11.78
C SER A 69 -8.10 19.40 12.14
N VAL A 70 -8.21 20.65 11.69
CA VAL A 70 -7.22 21.69 11.94
C VAL A 70 -7.84 22.77 12.80
N ARG A 71 -7.17 23.09 13.91
CA ARG A 71 -7.50 24.21 14.79
C ARG A 71 -6.46 25.31 14.61
N LEU A 72 -6.89 26.43 14.06
CA LEU A 72 -6.10 27.65 13.91
C LEU A 72 -6.46 28.62 15.04
N LYS A 73 -5.44 29.12 15.74
CA LYS A 73 -5.59 30.14 16.77
C LYS A 73 -4.66 31.31 16.48
N VAL A 74 -5.20 32.53 16.47
CA VAL A 74 -4.47 33.77 16.18
C VAL A 74 -4.76 34.79 17.26
N ARG A 75 -3.75 35.15 18.05
CA ARG A 75 -3.91 35.94 19.28
C ARG A 75 -4.01 37.44 19.01
N ARG A 76 -3.14 37.99 18.17
CA ARG A 76 -2.94 39.44 18.00
C ARG A 76 -2.97 39.85 16.53
N GLY A 77 -2.98 41.15 16.29
CA GLY A 77 -3.02 41.73 14.95
C GLY A 77 -4.41 41.69 14.30
N LEU A 78 -4.52 42.34 13.14
CA LEU A 78 -5.76 42.49 12.38
C LEU A 78 -5.50 42.40 10.87
N GLY A 79 -6.32 41.63 10.18
CA GLY A 79 -6.19 41.39 8.73
C GLY A 79 -6.51 39.96 8.33
N PHE A 80 -6.13 39.56 7.12
CA PHE A 80 -6.43 38.20 6.62
C PHE A 80 -5.34 37.22 7.01
N VAL A 81 -5.73 35.99 7.30
CA VAL A 81 -4.84 34.87 7.60
C VAL A 81 -5.15 33.77 6.61
N VAL A 82 -4.16 33.39 5.80
CA VAL A 82 -4.26 32.26 4.87
C VAL A 82 -3.44 31.12 5.43
N ILE A 83 -4.07 29.98 5.66
CA ILE A 83 -3.42 28.74 6.08
C ILE A 83 -3.40 27.76 4.90
N ARG A 84 -2.27 27.08 4.73
CA ARG A 84 -2.04 26.05 3.73
C ARG A 84 -1.37 24.85 4.39
N ASP A 85 -2.02 23.70 4.26
CA ASP A 85 -1.40 22.42 4.59
C ASP A 85 -0.81 21.77 3.35
N THR A 86 0.52 21.61 3.34
CA THR A 86 1.25 20.93 2.27
C THR A 86 1.12 19.42 2.45
N LEU A 87 0.34 18.79 1.57
CA LEU A 87 0.14 17.35 1.52
C LEU A 87 1.14 16.70 0.54
N PRO A 88 1.59 15.46 0.77
CA PRO A 88 2.37 14.72 -0.21
C PRO A 88 1.58 14.49 -1.51
N GLU A 89 2.28 14.37 -2.64
CA GLU A 89 1.67 14.27 -3.98
C GLU A 89 0.79 13.02 -4.15
N GLU A 90 1.06 11.96 -3.38
CA GLU A 90 0.32 10.71 -3.40
C GLU A 90 -1.02 10.77 -2.64
N PHE A 91 -1.35 11.91 -2.02
CA PHE A 91 -2.62 12.11 -1.32
C PHE A 91 -3.57 12.94 -2.17
N ALA A 92 -4.73 12.37 -2.49
CA ALA A 92 -5.84 13.11 -3.07
C ALA A 92 -6.64 13.82 -1.97
N LEU A 93 -6.94 15.10 -2.18
CA LEU A 93 -7.94 15.82 -1.40
C LEU A 93 -9.33 15.45 -1.95
N VAL A 94 -10.15 14.79 -1.14
CA VAL A 94 -11.46 14.28 -1.55
C VAL A 94 -12.59 15.26 -1.21
N ASP A 95 -12.50 15.87 -0.04
CA ASP A 95 -13.52 16.79 0.46
C ASP A 95 -12.89 17.91 1.30
N GLY A 96 -13.52 19.08 1.30
CA GLY A 96 -13.04 20.29 1.94
C GLY A 96 -11.88 20.96 1.19
N SER A 97 -11.09 21.75 1.93
CA SER A 97 -9.92 22.46 1.38
C SER A 97 -8.80 22.46 2.41
N ASN A 98 -7.61 22.06 1.98
CA ASN A 98 -6.36 22.18 2.73
C ASN A 98 -5.80 23.61 2.71
N VAL A 99 -6.41 24.52 1.95
CA VAL A 99 -6.10 25.95 1.94
C VAL A 99 -7.35 26.75 2.35
N ARG A 100 -7.24 27.58 3.38
CA ARG A 100 -8.34 28.46 3.81
C ARG A 100 -7.85 29.84 4.18
N ALA A 101 -8.72 30.82 3.97
CA ALA A 101 -8.51 32.20 4.37
C ALA A 101 -9.54 32.60 5.42
N PHE A 102 -9.10 33.31 6.45
CA PHE A 102 -9.95 33.82 7.52
C PHE A 102 -9.62 35.29 7.80
N PHE A 103 -10.62 36.06 8.21
CA PHE A 103 -10.38 37.43 8.66
C PHE A 103 -10.20 37.48 10.19
N LYS A 104 -9.02 37.92 10.62
CA LYS A 104 -8.71 38.19 12.03
C LYS A 104 -9.18 39.60 12.37
N GLY A 105 -10.31 39.68 13.09
CA GLY A 105 -10.80 40.91 13.70
C GLY A 105 -10.04 41.29 14.99
N PRO A 106 -10.55 42.23 15.79
CA PRO A 106 -9.85 42.72 16.99
C PRO A 106 -9.73 41.68 18.11
N ARG A 107 -10.68 40.75 18.21
CA ARG A 107 -10.65 39.65 19.20
C ARG A 107 -9.79 38.49 18.72
N GLU A 108 -9.41 37.61 19.65
CA GLU A 108 -8.74 36.35 19.35
C GLU A 108 -9.57 35.53 18.35
N LEU A 109 -8.92 35.03 17.30
CA LEU A 109 -9.56 34.18 16.29
C LEU A 109 -9.23 32.73 16.63
N VAL A 110 -10.27 31.93 16.84
CA VAL A 110 -10.16 30.47 16.96
C VAL A 110 -11.09 29.88 15.92
N VAL A 111 -10.52 29.15 14.96
CA VAL A 111 -11.28 28.50 13.90
C VAL A 111 -10.90 27.04 13.83
N GLU A 112 -11.92 26.20 13.68
CA GLU A 112 -11.77 24.79 13.39
C GLU A 112 -12.37 24.50 12.02
N TYR A 113 -11.62 23.77 11.20
CA TYR A 113 -12.11 23.28 9.93
C TYR A 113 -11.56 21.89 9.67
N GLU A 114 -12.25 21.16 8.80
CA GLU A 114 -11.87 19.80 8.43
C GLU A 114 -11.69 19.69 6.93
N TYR A 115 -10.85 18.74 6.53
CA TYR A 115 -10.72 18.29 5.16
C TYR A 115 -10.42 16.79 5.12
N VAL A 116 -10.75 16.14 4.01
CA VAL A 116 -10.63 14.69 3.84
C VAL A 116 -9.55 14.38 2.82
N ILE A 117 -8.59 13.57 3.23
CA ILE A 117 -7.51 13.08 2.37
C ILE A 117 -7.64 11.58 2.12
N LYS A 118 -7.17 11.14 0.96
CA LYS A 118 -7.15 9.73 0.56
C LYS A 118 -5.79 9.39 -0.05
N PRO A 119 -5.01 8.48 0.55
CA PRO A 119 -3.73 8.08 0.00
C PRO A 119 -3.93 7.15 -1.19
N ALA A 120 -3.26 7.44 -2.30
CA ALA A 120 -3.29 6.67 -3.51
C ALA A 120 -2.20 5.59 -3.55
N LYS A 121 -1.08 5.82 -2.85
CA LYS A 121 0.07 4.89 -2.79
C LYS A 121 0.39 4.51 -1.35
N ARG A 122 0.89 3.29 -1.16
CA ARG A 122 1.38 2.80 0.14
C ARG A 122 2.75 3.41 0.45
N GLY A 123 3.07 3.56 1.73
CA GLY A 123 4.36 4.07 2.15
C GLY A 123 4.31 4.76 3.51
N ARG A 124 5.44 5.35 3.90
CA ARG A 124 5.53 6.19 5.08
C ARG A 124 5.63 7.64 4.63
N TYR A 125 4.70 8.45 5.11
CA TYR A 125 4.55 9.83 4.68
C TYR A 125 4.71 10.78 5.85
N ARG A 126 5.32 11.93 5.58
CA ARG A 126 5.44 13.03 6.52
C ARG A 126 4.51 14.15 6.05
N ILE A 127 3.53 14.50 6.86
CA ILE A 127 2.77 15.74 6.71
C ILE A 127 3.52 16.82 7.47
N GLY A 128 4.00 17.81 6.72
CA GLY A 128 4.76 18.93 7.27
C GLY A 128 3.92 19.81 8.19
N ARG A 129 4.60 20.78 8.79
CA ARG A 129 3.96 21.90 9.49
C ARG A 129 3.13 22.74 8.52
N SER A 130 2.11 23.42 9.05
CA SER A 130 1.22 24.27 8.26
C SER A 130 1.90 25.58 7.89
N GLU A 131 1.80 25.98 6.63
CA GLU A 131 2.25 27.29 6.17
C GLU A 131 1.12 28.29 6.43
N VAL A 132 1.41 29.38 7.15
CA VAL A 132 0.44 30.44 7.42
C VAL A 132 0.99 31.79 6.98
N LEU A 133 0.18 32.53 6.24
CA LEU A 133 0.47 33.88 5.77
C LEU A 133 -0.48 34.88 6.40
N GLY A 134 0.08 35.84 7.14
CA GLY A 134 -0.65 36.98 7.69
C GLY A 134 -0.61 38.17 6.73
N TYR A 135 -1.77 38.63 6.27
CA TYR A 135 -1.95 39.85 5.52
C TYR A 135 -2.37 40.99 6.44
N HIS A 136 -1.66 42.11 6.32
CA HIS A 136 -2.07 43.36 6.94
C HIS A 136 -3.35 43.89 6.27
N VAL A 137 -4.33 44.37 7.05
CA VAL A 137 -5.65 44.81 6.53
C VAL A 137 -5.58 45.84 5.40
N PHE A 138 -4.62 46.75 5.45
CA PHE A 138 -4.39 47.77 4.40
C PHE A 138 -3.15 47.50 3.52
N GLY A 139 -2.50 46.34 3.65
CA GLY A 139 -1.31 46.00 2.87
C GLY A 139 -0.09 46.93 3.07
N LEU A 140 -0.05 47.69 4.17
CA LEU A 140 1.01 48.65 4.46
C LEU A 140 2.31 47.96 4.91
N LYS A 141 2.17 46.94 5.77
CA LYS A 141 3.27 46.10 6.27
C LYS A 141 3.41 44.83 5.42
N PRO A 142 4.64 44.33 5.18
CA PRO A 142 4.86 43.15 4.37
C PRO A 142 4.33 41.89 5.06
N SER A 143 3.68 41.02 4.29
CA SER A 143 3.28 39.69 4.73
C SER A 143 4.45 38.73 4.68
N ARG A 144 4.59 37.89 5.71
CA ARG A 144 5.60 36.83 5.76
C ARG A 144 4.95 35.48 6.00
N TRP A 145 5.40 34.48 5.26
CA TRP A 145 5.05 33.10 5.54
C TRP A 145 5.73 32.65 6.84
N GLY A 146 4.95 32.07 7.74
CA GLY A 146 5.44 31.35 8.90
C GLY A 146 5.03 29.89 8.83
N VAL A 147 5.82 29.04 9.48
CA VAL A 147 5.59 27.59 9.52
C VAL A 147 5.23 27.20 10.95
N PHE A 148 4.03 26.68 11.16
CA PHE A 148 3.44 26.47 12.48
C PHE A 148 2.91 25.05 12.69
N GLY A 149 2.83 24.64 13.96
CA GLY A 149 2.35 23.33 14.37
C GLY A 149 3.44 22.25 14.36
N GLU A 150 3.00 21.00 14.44
CA GLU A 150 3.87 19.83 14.52
C GLU A 150 3.88 19.04 13.20
N GLU A 151 4.98 18.33 12.98
CA GLU A 151 5.06 17.36 11.89
C GLU A 151 4.33 16.09 12.29
N THR A 152 3.63 15.47 11.34
CA THR A 152 2.94 14.21 11.61
C THR A 152 3.34 13.13 10.63
N TYR A 153 3.57 11.93 11.14
CA TYR A 153 3.94 10.77 10.34
C TYR A 153 2.74 9.85 10.15
N LEU A 154 2.47 9.51 8.89
CA LEU A 154 1.43 8.58 8.49
C LEU A 154 2.06 7.31 7.89
N SER A 155 1.49 6.16 8.23
CA SER A 155 1.84 4.88 7.63
C SER A 155 0.67 4.38 6.81
N VAL A 156 0.82 4.32 5.49
CA VAL A 156 -0.21 3.86 4.56
C VAL A 156 0.11 2.43 4.14
N LEU A 157 -0.60 1.48 4.73
CA LEU A 157 -0.51 0.05 4.47
C LEU A 157 -1.10 -0.32 3.10
N PRO A 158 -0.60 -1.39 2.46
CA PRO A 158 -1.23 -1.98 1.29
C PRO A 158 -2.72 -2.29 1.51
N ARG A 159 -3.52 -2.11 0.46
CA ARG A 159 -4.93 -2.50 0.49
C ARG A 159 -5.05 -4.02 0.55
N VAL A 160 -5.96 -4.51 1.39
CA VAL A 160 -6.26 -5.95 1.56
C VAL A 160 -7.69 -6.19 1.10
N SER A 161 -7.85 -7.05 0.09
CA SER A 161 -9.15 -7.40 -0.49
C SER A 161 -9.45 -8.88 -0.23
N LEU A 162 -10.56 -9.16 0.44
CA LEU A 162 -10.94 -10.53 0.80
C LEU A 162 -11.75 -11.17 -0.32
N PRO A 163 -11.61 -12.49 -0.56
CA PRO A 163 -12.42 -13.17 -1.56
C PRO A 163 -13.90 -13.08 -1.22
N LYS A 164 -14.74 -12.99 -2.25
CA LYS A 164 -16.19 -13.07 -2.09
C LYS A 164 -16.56 -14.45 -1.53
N ARG A 165 -17.44 -14.46 -0.50
CA ARG A 165 -18.03 -15.70 0.00
C ARG A 165 -18.81 -16.33 -1.13
N THR A 166 -18.30 -17.43 -1.68
CA THR A 166 -18.98 -18.19 -2.73
C THR A 166 -19.22 -19.60 -2.23
N ARG A 167 -20.44 -20.11 -2.44
CA ARG A 167 -20.81 -21.51 -2.19
C ARG A 167 -20.21 -22.33 -3.33
N THR A 168 -18.96 -22.75 -3.18
CA THR A 168 -18.30 -23.60 -4.19
C THR A 168 -18.65 -25.06 -3.90
N PRO A 169 -19.15 -25.84 -4.88
CA PRO A 169 -19.28 -27.29 -4.71
C PRO A 169 -17.91 -27.91 -4.45
N VAL A 170 -17.87 -28.95 -3.61
CA VAL A 170 -16.64 -29.67 -3.26
C VAL A 170 -16.12 -30.37 -4.52
N THR A 171 -15.21 -29.70 -5.22
CA THR A 171 -14.55 -30.19 -6.44
C THR A 171 -13.10 -30.47 -6.08
N LYS A 172 -12.44 -31.43 -6.75
CA LYS A 172 -11.00 -31.67 -6.53
C LYS A 172 -10.21 -30.40 -6.88
N SER A 173 -9.41 -29.91 -5.94
CA SER A 173 -8.46 -28.81 -6.13
C SER A 173 -7.61 -29.03 -7.38
N GLN A 174 -7.49 -28.01 -8.23
CA GLN A 174 -6.65 -28.06 -9.44
C GLN A 174 -5.17 -27.93 -9.08
N ILE A 175 -4.86 -27.23 -7.99
CA ILE A 175 -3.51 -27.00 -7.46
C ILE A 175 -3.49 -27.41 -5.98
N PRO A 176 -3.21 -28.69 -5.67
CA PRO A 176 -3.21 -29.16 -4.29
C PRO A 176 -2.04 -28.52 -3.52
N ILE A 177 -2.34 -27.86 -2.41
CA ILE A 177 -1.31 -27.32 -1.52
C ILE A 177 -0.72 -28.48 -0.71
N PRO A 178 0.59 -28.75 -0.81
CA PRO A 178 1.22 -29.81 -0.04
C PRO A 178 1.07 -29.57 1.47
N VAL A 179 0.82 -30.65 2.19
CA VAL A 179 0.71 -30.68 3.65
C VAL A 179 2.06 -31.17 4.20
N THR A 180 2.80 -30.32 4.88
CA THR A 180 4.25 -30.56 5.06
C THR A 180 4.76 -30.35 6.48
N SER A 181 4.22 -29.40 7.25
CA SER A 181 4.71 -29.17 8.62
C SER A 181 4.12 -30.15 9.62
N VAL A 182 4.61 -31.39 9.62
CA VAL A 182 4.36 -32.35 10.71
C VAL A 182 4.94 -31.77 11.99
N SER A 183 4.18 -31.70 13.08
CA SER A 183 4.74 -31.38 14.39
C SER A 183 5.82 -32.40 14.75
N ILE A 184 7.09 -32.03 14.64
CA ILE A 184 8.22 -32.90 15.04
C ILE A 184 8.21 -33.11 16.57
N ARG A 185 7.61 -32.18 17.32
CA ARG A 185 7.31 -32.32 18.75
C ARG A 185 5.81 -32.33 18.97
N GLY A 186 5.27 -33.52 19.19
CA GLY A 186 3.86 -33.78 19.45
C GLY A 186 3.47 -35.19 19.03
N VAL A 187 2.46 -35.75 19.68
CA VAL A 187 1.82 -36.98 19.21
C VAL A 187 1.19 -36.65 17.84
N ALA A 188 1.42 -37.48 16.83
CA ALA A 188 0.69 -37.39 15.56
C ALA A 188 -0.82 -37.31 15.88
N SER A 189 -1.59 -36.56 15.08
CA SER A 189 -3.01 -36.31 15.34
C SER A 189 -3.76 -37.59 15.76
N THR A 190 -4.76 -37.46 16.63
CA THR A 190 -5.57 -38.58 17.11
C THR A 190 -6.51 -39.18 16.06
N ASP A 191 -6.53 -38.63 14.84
CA ASP A 191 -7.42 -39.09 13.77
C ASP A 191 -6.81 -40.29 13.06
N PHE A 192 -7.40 -41.44 13.37
CA PHE A 192 -7.08 -42.73 12.78
C PHE A 192 -7.34 -42.69 11.27
N ARG A 193 -6.29 -42.96 10.47
CA ARG A 193 -6.39 -43.03 9.01
C ARG A 193 -6.72 -44.44 8.54
N GLU A 194 -5.84 -45.38 8.84
CA GLU A 194 -6.00 -46.80 8.46
C GLU A 194 -5.11 -47.71 9.33
N ILE A 195 -5.40 -49.02 9.32
CA ILE A 195 -4.50 -50.03 9.86
C ILE A 195 -3.70 -50.60 8.70
N ARG A 196 -2.38 -50.60 8.80
CA ARG A 196 -1.49 -51.23 7.81
C ARG A 196 -0.55 -52.23 8.45
N GLU A 197 0.08 -53.05 7.62
CA GLU A 197 1.16 -53.94 8.05
C GLU A 197 2.36 -53.16 8.58
N TYR A 198 2.97 -53.70 9.63
CA TYR A 198 4.20 -53.21 10.22
C TYR A 198 5.34 -53.27 9.21
N ARG A 199 6.08 -52.17 9.10
CA ARG A 199 7.33 -52.11 8.35
C ARG A 199 8.47 -51.83 9.31
N ALA A 200 9.64 -52.39 9.02
CA ALA A 200 10.84 -52.13 9.80
C ALA A 200 11.12 -50.62 9.91
N GLY A 201 11.14 -50.10 11.13
CA GLY A 201 11.27 -48.66 11.42
C GLY A 201 10.01 -48.00 11.95
N ASP A 202 8.87 -48.69 11.97
CA ASP A 202 7.65 -48.17 12.57
C ASP A 202 7.74 -48.09 14.11
N PRO A 203 7.24 -47.01 14.74
CA PRO A 203 7.24 -46.91 16.20
C PRO A 203 6.35 -47.98 16.85
N VAL A 204 6.92 -48.75 17.78
CA VAL A 204 6.22 -49.82 18.54
C VAL A 204 4.94 -49.31 19.24
N ARG A 205 4.93 -48.05 19.68
CA ARG A 205 3.77 -47.40 20.31
C ARG A 205 2.52 -47.30 19.43
N PHE A 206 2.68 -47.47 18.12
CA PHE A 206 1.57 -47.40 17.16
C PHE A 206 1.08 -48.80 16.76
N ILE A 207 1.64 -49.89 17.29
CA ILE A 207 1.15 -51.25 17.04
C ILE A 207 -0.25 -51.39 17.63
N ASN A 208 -1.19 -51.85 16.80
CA ASN A 208 -2.56 -52.14 17.22
C ASN A 208 -2.65 -53.59 17.70
N TRP A 209 -2.31 -53.84 18.96
CA TRP A 209 -2.29 -55.20 19.54
C TRP A 209 -3.61 -55.95 19.38
N LYS A 210 -4.76 -55.25 19.44
CA LYS A 210 -6.08 -55.86 19.28
C LYS A 210 -6.33 -56.34 17.85
N ALA A 211 -5.92 -55.57 16.84
CA ALA A 211 -6.03 -55.96 15.45
C ALA A 211 -5.00 -57.05 15.09
N SER A 212 -3.76 -56.91 15.57
CA SER A 212 -2.69 -57.89 15.37
C SER A 212 -3.07 -59.26 15.93
N ALA A 213 -3.64 -59.32 17.13
CA ALA A 213 -4.07 -60.57 17.75
C ALA A 213 -5.19 -61.28 16.98
N ARG A 214 -6.03 -60.55 16.24
CA ARG A 214 -7.12 -61.14 15.43
C ARG A 214 -6.64 -61.65 14.07
N LYS A 215 -5.65 -60.98 13.47
CA LYS A 215 -5.19 -61.25 12.10
C LYS A 215 -3.94 -62.16 12.05
N GLY A 216 -3.23 -62.31 13.17
CA GLY A 216 -1.99 -63.10 13.24
C GLY A 216 -0.76 -62.39 12.66
N GLU A 217 -0.87 -61.11 12.30
CA GLU A 217 0.17 -60.28 11.70
C GLU A 217 0.35 -59.00 12.51
N VAL A 218 1.56 -58.44 12.57
CA VAL A 218 1.79 -57.18 13.30
C VAL A 218 1.26 -56.01 12.48
N LEU A 219 0.22 -55.37 13.01
CA LEU A 219 -0.45 -54.24 12.38
C LEU A 219 -0.19 -52.94 13.17
N VAL A 220 -0.09 -51.83 12.44
CA VAL A 220 0.22 -50.49 12.98
C VAL A 220 -0.92 -49.54 12.63
N ASN A 221 -1.37 -48.77 13.61
CA ASN A 221 -2.28 -47.65 13.40
C ASN A 221 -1.54 -46.54 12.64
N GLU A 222 -1.97 -46.24 11.43
CA GLU A 222 -1.55 -45.05 10.70
C GLU A 222 -2.50 -43.90 11.06
N PHE A 223 -1.91 -42.79 11.49
CA PHE A 223 -2.65 -41.57 11.84
C PHE A 223 -2.52 -40.56 10.72
N GLU A 224 -3.55 -39.73 10.51
CA GLU A 224 -3.48 -38.64 9.56
C GLU A 224 -2.42 -37.62 10.03
N LYS A 225 -1.51 -37.24 9.13
CA LYS A 225 -0.51 -36.22 9.45
C LYS A 225 -1.17 -34.85 9.39
N GLU A 226 -1.48 -34.26 10.54
CA GLU A 226 -1.80 -32.81 10.64
C GLU A 226 -0.55 -31.98 10.31
N GLY A 227 -0.30 -31.79 9.02
CA GLY A 227 0.63 -30.78 8.55
C GLY A 227 -0.10 -29.46 8.34
N LYS A 228 0.55 -28.33 8.63
CA LYS A 228 0.07 -27.05 8.10
C LYS A 228 0.47 -26.98 6.63
N LYS A 229 -0.47 -26.47 5.84
CA LYS A 229 -0.22 -26.08 4.45
C LYS A 229 0.74 -24.90 4.45
N THR A 230 1.72 -24.93 3.54
CA THR A 230 2.71 -23.87 3.40
C THR A 230 2.55 -23.19 2.04
N VAL A 231 2.54 -21.85 2.04
CA VAL A 231 2.55 -21.00 0.85
C VAL A 231 3.81 -20.14 0.90
N LEU A 232 4.53 -20.07 -0.22
CA LEU A 232 5.68 -19.19 -0.39
C LEU A 232 5.37 -18.22 -1.53
N PHE A 233 5.23 -16.95 -1.21
CA PHE A 233 5.14 -15.90 -2.21
C PHE A 233 6.55 -15.56 -2.72
N ILE A 234 6.69 -15.45 -4.02
CA ILE A 234 7.86 -14.87 -4.68
C ILE A 234 7.34 -13.66 -5.44
N ILE A 235 7.69 -12.46 -4.99
CA ILE A 235 7.30 -11.21 -5.65
C ILE A 235 8.48 -10.66 -6.43
N ASP A 236 8.23 -10.27 -7.67
CA ASP A 236 9.20 -9.59 -8.51
C ASP A 236 9.13 -8.08 -8.30
N ALA A 237 10.20 -7.50 -7.73
CA ALA A 237 10.33 -6.06 -7.52
C ALA A 237 11.34 -5.43 -8.48
N THR A 238 11.75 -6.15 -9.54
CA THR A 238 12.55 -5.55 -10.61
C THR A 238 11.69 -4.57 -11.41
N SER A 239 12.27 -3.43 -11.82
CA SER A 239 11.48 -2.39 -12.47
C SER A 239 10.87 -2.87 -13.78
N SER A 240 9.56 -2.63 -13.92
CA SER A 240 8.80 -2.99 -15.12
C SER A 240 8.69 -1.84 -16.12
N LYS A 241 9.17 -0.63 -15.78
CA LYS A 241 9.12 0.62 -16.57
C LYS A 241 7.72 0.98 -17.13
N VAL A 242 6.64 0.42 -16.57
CA VAL A 242 5.28 0.59 -17.08
C VAL A 242 4.36 1.12 -15.98
N GLY A 243 3.64 2.20 -16.30
CA GLY A 243 2.67 2.83 -15.42
C GLY A 243 3.22 4.08 -14.72
N SER A 244 2.57 4.49 -13.63
CA SER A 244 2.94 5.66 -12.82
C SER A 244 3.49 5.24 -11.46
N SER A 245 3.92 6.20 -10.64
CA SER A 245 4.32 5.95 -9.25
C SER A 245 3.22 5.28 -8.42
N VAL A 246 1.94 5.54 -8.76
CA VAL A 246 0.76 5.06 -8.02
C VAL A 246 0.14 3.82 -8.65
N GLU A 247 0.18 3.73 -9.99
CA GLU A 247 -0.41 2.64 -10.76
C GLU A 247 0.67 1.94 -11.58
N ASN A 248 1.32 0.95 -10.97
CA ASN A 248 2.33 0.12 -11.63
C ASN A 248 2.18 -1.36 -11.19
N PRO A 249 2.79 -2.31 -11.93
CA PRO A 249 2.72 -3.72 -11.62
C PRO A 249 3.15 -4.08 -10.19
N LEU A 250 4.14 -3.40 -9.61
CA LEU A 250 4.60 -3.68 -8.25
C LEU A 250 3.54 -3.30 -7.20
N GLU A 251 2.89 -2.13 -7.32
CA GLU A 251 1.79 -1.70 -6.43
C GLU A 251 0.66 -2.73 -6.41
N TYR A 252 0.22 -3.17 -7.59
CA TYR A 252 -0.83 -4.18 -7.73
C TYR A 252 -0.38 -5.56 -7.22
N SER A 253 0.86 -5.95 -7.48
CA SER A 253 1.45 -7.20 -6.96
C SER A 253 1.46 -7.20 -5.44
N ILE A 254 1.84 -6.10 -4.80
CA ILE A 254 1.81 -5.95 -3.33
C ILE A 254 0.38 -5.99 -2.80
N GLN A 255 -0.58 -5.38 -3.47
CA GLN A 255 -1.99 -5.46 -3.10
C GLN A 255 -2.50 -6.91 -3.14
N LEU A 256 -2.17 -7.65 -4.21
CA LEU A 256 -2.53 -9.06 -4.38
C LEU A 256 -1.87 -9.96 -3.32
N VAL A 257 -0.56 -9.83 -3.12
CA VAL A 257 0.19 -10.61 -2.13
C VAL A 257 -0.29 -10.30 -0.72
N SER A 258 -0.54 -9.03 -0.38
CA SER A 258 -1.09 -8.65 0.94
C SER A 258 -2.47 -9.27 1.18
N SER A 259 -3.31 -9.30 0.14
CA SER A 259 -4.64 -9.89 0.18
C SER A 259 -4.61 -11.41 0.38
N LEU A 260 -3.77 -12.11 -0.37
CA LEU A 260 -3.61 -13.56 -0.27
C LEU A 260 -2.88 -13.97 1.02
N ALA A 261 -1.84 -13.23 1.44
CA ALA A 261 -1.15 -13.46 2.70
C ALA A 261 -2.12 -13.34 3.88
N TYR A 262 -2.96 -12.29 3.92
CA TYR A 262 -4.02 -12.18 4.91
C TYR A 262 -4.96 -13.40 4.88
N TYR A 263 -5.41 -13.81 3.70
CA TYR A 263 -6.32 -14.95 3.52
C TYR A 263 -5.73 -16.28 4.03
N PHE A 264 -4.45 -16.56 3.73
CA PHE A 264 -3.77 -17.80 4.12
C PHE A 264 -3.39 -17.80 5.60
N THR A 265 -2.86 -16.69 6.13
CA THR A 265 -2.51 -16.61 7.56
C THR A 265 -3.74 -16.74 8.45
N LYS A 266 -4.90 -16.18 8.05
CA LYS A 266 -6.17 -16.38 8.77
C LYS A 266 -6.65 -17.84 8.80
N ARG A 267 -6.16 -18.68 7.89
CA ARG A 267 -6.42 -20.14 7.85
C ARG A 267 -5.32 -20.96 8.50
N ASN A 268 -4.42 -20.31 9.26
CA ASN A 268 -3.31 -20.97 9.96
C ASN A 268 -2.32 -21.67 9.00
N TYR A 269 -2.18 -21.17 7.77
CA TYR A 269 -1.17 -21.67 6.84
C TYR A 269 0.18 -21.03 7.18
N ASN A 270 1.27 -21.75 6.94
CA ASN A 270 2.60 -21.15 6.97
C ASN A 270 2.76 -20.29 5.71
N VAL A 271 3.04 -19.00 5.88
CA VAL A 271 3.20 -18.06 4.76
C VAL A 271 4.60 -17.48 4.80
N GLY A 272 5.36 -17.70 3.74
CA GLY A 272 6.67 -17.08 3.50
C GLY A 272 6.60 -16.06 2.36
N LEU A 273 7.63 -15.22 2.26
CA LEU A 273 7.80 -14.24 1.18
C LEU A 273 9.27 -14.21 0.77
N TYR A 274 9.51 -14.16 -0.53
CA TYR A 274 10.78 -13.81 -1.13
C TYR A 274 10.58 -12.64 -2.09
N VAL A 275 11.51 -11.68 -2.06
CA VAL A 275 11.48 -10.50 -2.92
C VAL A 275 12.65 -10.56 -3.89
N VAL A 276 12.36 -10.79 -5.17
CA VAL A 276 13.36 -10.76 -6.25
C VAL A 276 13.76 -9.30 -6.52
N GLY A 277 15.06 -9.05 -6.62
CA GLY A 277 15.66 -7.72 -6.75
C GLY A 277 16.22 -7.18 -5.42
N HIS A 278 15.73 -7.70 -4.29
CA HIS A 278 16.19 -7.32 -2.94
C HIS A 278 16.87 -8.47 -2.18
N GLY A 279 16.78 -9.71 -2.67
CA GLY A 279 17.22 -10.92 -1.95
C GLY A 279 16.55 -11.15 -0.59
N LYS A 280 15.43 -10.47 -0.30
CA LYS A 280 14.82 -10.47 1.04
C LYS A 280 13.93 -11.68 1.24
N LEU A 281 14.33 -12.57 2.15
CA LEU A 281 13.60 -13.78 2.53
C LEU A 281 12.93 -13.64 3.90
N ILE A 282 11.63 -13.92 3.95
CA ILE A 282 10.86 -14.18 5.16
C ILE A 282 10.46 -15.66 5.16
N LEU A 283 10.99 -16.41 6.12
CA LEU A 283 10.70 -17.83 6.25
C LEU A 283 9.21 -18.08 6.52
N PRO A 284 8.64 -19.19 6.01
CA PRO A 284 7.25 -19.54 6.28
C PRO A 284 6.97 -19.73 7.77
N ALA A 285 6.04 -18.94 8.29
CA ALA A 285 5.48 -19.08 9.63
C ALA A 285 3.98 -18.74 9.64
N THR A 286 3.31 -18.84 10.78
CA THR A 286 1.87 -18.60 10.92
C THR A 286 1.56 -17.50 11.95
N GLY A 287 0.30 -17.08 12.01
CA GLY A 287 -0.23 -16.18 13.02
C GLY A 287 -0.09 -14.70 12.71
N SER A 288 -0.70 -13.87 13.55
CA SER A 288 -0.80 -12.42 13.34
C SER A 288 0.56 -11.71 13.29
N LYS A 289 1.55 -12.18 14.05
CA LYS A 289 2.92 -11.66 14.02
C LYS A 289 3.56 -11.85 12.63
N GLN A 290 3.35 -13.00 12.01
CA GLN A 290 3.85 -13.26 10.66
C GLN A 290 3.20 -12.33 9.64
N LEU A 291 1.87 -12.18 9.70
CA LEU A 291 1.15 -11.26 8.82
C LEU A 291 1.66 -9.82 8.95
N TYR A 292 1.94 -9.36 10.17
CA TYR A 292 2.52 -8.04 10.41
C TYR A 292 3.90 -7.89 9.76
N ILE A 293 4.79 -8.88 9.89
CA ILE A 293 6.13 -8.86 9.27
C ILE A 293 6.02 -8.82 7.74
N LEU A 294 5.12 -9.62 7.16
CA LEU A 294 4.85 -9.64 5.72
C LEU A 294 4.35 -8.27 5.23
N VAL A 295 3.30 -7.73 5.85
CA VAL A 295 2.71 -6.45 5.46
C VAL A 295 3.70 -5.30 5.64
N LYS A 296 4.49 -5.29 6.72
CA LYS A 296 5.53 -4.29 6.93
C LYS A 296 6.62 -4.37 5.86
N THR A 297 7.00 -5.57 5.44
CA THR A 297 7.99 -5.74 4.37
C THR A 297 7.46 -5.27 3.03
N LEU A 298 6.19 -5.56 2.72
CA LEU A 298 5.54 -5.09 1.50
C LEU A 298 5.26 -3.58 1.50
N LEU A 299 5.12 -2.96 2.69
CA LEU A 299 4.99 -1.52 2.86
C LEU A 299 6.28 -0.77 2.48
N GLU A 300 7.43 -1.35 2.80
CA GLU A 300 8.77 -0.76 2.60
C GLU A 300 9.39 -1.17 1.26
N LEU A 301 8.64 -1.83 0.38
CA LEU A 301 9.14 -2.39 -0.87
C LEU A 301 9.08 -1.38 -2.01
N GLU A 302 10.22 -1.15 -2.65
CA GLU A 302 10.39 -0.27 -3.82
C GLU A 302 10.89 -1.06 -5.04
N GLU A 303 10.63 -0.53 -6.25
CA GLU A 303 11.20 -1.09 -7.48
C GLU A 303 12.71 -0.86 -7.51
N VAL A 304 13.46 -1.83 -8.02
CA VAL A 304 14.91 -1.68 -8.20
C VAL A 304 15.31 -2.04 -9.63
N GLU A 305 16.21 -1.24 -10.19
CA GLU A 305 16.87 -1.52 -11.46
C GLU A 305 18.03 -2.50 -11.22
N VAL A 306 17.72 -3.77 -10.92
CA VAL A 306 18.74 -4.80 -10.72
C VAL A 306 18.62 -5.83 -11.84
N GLU A 307 19.65 -5.91 -12.68
CA GLU A 307 19.81 -6.98 -13.68
C GLU A 307 20.28 -8.31 -13.06
N LYS A 308 20.76 -8.27 -11.81
CA LYS A 308 21.50 -9.38 -11.19
C LYS A 308 20.64 -10.37 -10.40
N GLU A 309 19.36 -10.13 -10.18
CA GLU A 309 18.52 -11.09 -9.45
C GLU A 309 17.27 -11.43 -10.25
N ASP A 310 17.15 -12.71 -10.56
CA ASP A 310 16.14 -13.27 -11.44
C ASP A 310 15.43 -14.45 -10.73
N PHE A 311 14.35 -14.95 -11.33
CA PHE A 311 13.56 -16.06 -10.78
C PHE A 311 14.40 -17.33 -10.60
N VAL A 312 15.36 -17.56 -11.49
CA VAL A 312 16.28 -18.71 -11.42
C VAL A 312 17.12 -18.65 -10.15
N ARG A 313 17.79 -17.52 -9.88
CA ARG A 313 18.61 -17.30 -8.68
C ARG A 313 17.76 -17.33 -7.42
N ALA A 314 16.54 -16.80 -7.48
CA ALA A 314 15.58 -16.90 -6.39
C ALA A 314 15.30 -18.37 -6.04
N VAL A 315 14.99 -19.22 -7.04
CA VAL A 315 14.77 -20.65 -6.84
C VAL A 315 16.01 -21.33 -6.24
N GLU A 316 17.21 -21.00 -6.71
CA GLU A 316 18.46 -21.56 -6.20
C GLU A 316 18.73 -21.18 -4.74
N GLY A 317 18.60 -19.89 -4.40
CA GLY A 317 18.73 -19.39 -3.03
C GLY A 317 17.68 -20.00 -2.09
N LEU A 318 16.48 -20.25 -2.61
CA LEU A 318 15.36 -20.81 -1.85
C LEU A 318 15.36 -22.34 -1.74
N LYS A 319 16.32 -23.07 -2.35
CA LYS A 319 16.35 -24.55 -2.33
C LYS A 319 16.14 -25.14 -0.93
N HIS A 320 16.82 -24.59 0.08
CA HIS A 320 16.71 -25.05 1.47
C HIS A 320 15.29 -24.86 2.06
N VAL A 321 14.61 -23.76 1.72
CA VAL A 321 13.22 -23.49 2.12
C VAL A 321 12.26 -24.41 1.36
N LEU A 322 12.45 -24.53 0.04
CA LEU A 322 11.60 -25.33 -0.85
C LEU A 322 11.64 -26.81 -0.47
N ILE A 323 12.83 -27.36 -0.15
CA ILE A 323 12.99 -28.74 0.31
C ILE A 323 12.36 -28.92 1.69
N ARG A 324 12.61 -27.99 2.63
CA ARG A 324 12.11 -28.09 4.01
C ARG A 324 10.59 -28.02 4.10
N TYR A 325 9.98 -27.08 3.40
CA TYR A 325 8.55 -26.78 3.55
C TYR A 325 7.68 -27.27 2.40
N THR A 326 8.27 -27.65 1.25
CA THR A 326 7.57 -28.08 0.03
C THR A 326 6.29 -27.26 -0.24
N PRO A 327 6.39 -25.91 -0.30
CA PRO A 327 5.23 -25.03 -0.30
C PRO A 327 4.49 -25.04 -1.64
N LEU A 328 3.25 -24.53 -1.65
CA LEU A 328 2.69 -23.91 -2.84
C LEU A 328 3.50 -22.64 -3.15
N VAL A 329 4.17 -22.61 -4.30
CA VAL A 329 4.90 -21.43 -4.77
C VAL A 329 3.93 -20.53 -5.53
N ILE A 330 3.76 -19.29 -5.07
CA ILE A 330 3.00 -18.26 -5.77
C ILE A 330 3.98 -17.21 -6.27
N TYR A 331 4.26 -17.22 -7.57
CA TYR A 331 5.11 -16.23 -8.21
C TYR A 331 4.25 -15.10 -8.77
N VAL A 332 4.58 -13.85 -8.44
CA VAL A 332 3.84 -12.66 -8.88
C VAL A 332 4.82 -11.72 -9.57
N SER A 333 4.63 -11.50 -10.88
CA SER A 333 5.48 -10.65 -11.71
C SER A 333 4.70 -10.12 -12.92
N ASN A 334 5.24 -9.10 -13.60
CA ASN A 334 4.79 -8.71 -14.93
C ASN A 334 5.55 -9.56 -15.96
N LEU A 335 4.88 -10.58 -16.52
CA LEU A 335 5.54 -11.52 -17.42
C LEU A 335 5.70 -10.93 -18.81
N LEU A 336 6.94 -10.79 -19.24
CA LEU A 336 7.28 -10.39 -20.59
C LEU A 336 7.89 -11.57 -21.37
N PRO A 337 7.74 -11.62 -22.70
CA PRO A 337 8.27 -12.71 -23.52
C PRO A 337 9.76 -12.98 -23.30
N GLU A 338 10.56 -11.93 -23.06
CA GLU A 338 12.01 -12.02 -22.85
C GLU A 338 12.34 -12.82 -21.57
N ARG A 339 11.46 -12.77 -20.55
CA ARG A 339 11.63 -13.49 -19.28
C ARG A 339 11.10 -14.92 -19.32
N LEU A 340 10.48 -15.37 -20.41
CA LEU A 340 9.92 -16.73 -20.48
C LEU A 340 10.99 -17.81 -20.35
N ALA A 341 12.15 -17.62 -20.99
CA ALA A 341 13.24 -18.58 -20.94
C ALA A 341 13.73 -18.79 -19.49
N GLU A 342 13.88 -17.69 -18.76
CA GLU A 342 14.24 -17.65 -17.35
C GLU A 342 13.21 -18.40 -16.48
N ILE A 343 11.92 -18.14 -16.68
CA ILE A 343 10.86 -18.81 -15.91
C ILE A 343 10.82 -20.31 -16.21
N ARG A 344 10.94 -20.71 -17.47
CA ARG A 344 11.02 -22.13 -17.87
C ARG A 344 12.20 -22.82 -17.20
N GLU A 345 13.33 -22.15 -17.13
CA GLU A 345 14.52 -22.64 -16.46
C GLU A 345 14.30 -22.78 -14.95
N GLY A 346 13.70 -21.78 -14.30
CA GLY A 346 13.35 -21.84 -12.89
C GLY A 346 12.38 -22.99 -12.57
N ILE A 347 11.37 -23.20 -13.43
CA ILE A 347 10.44 -24.35 -13.34
C ILE A 347 11.20 -25.67 -13.46
N ARG A 348 12.15 -25.78 -14.39
CA ARG A 348 12.99 -26.97 -14.56
C ARG A 348 13.81 -27.27 -13.31
N ARG A 349 14.37 -26.24 -12.66
CA ARG A 349 15.10 -26.36 -11.38
C ARG A 349 14.20 -26.70 -10.19
N LEU A 350 12.94 -26.24 -10.19
CA LEU A 350 11.96 -26.55 -9.16
C LEU A 350 11.48 -28.01 -9.22
N ARG A 351 11.30 -28.56 -10.42
CA ARG A 351 10.66 -29.87 -10.64
C ARG A 351 11.28 -31.03 -9.83
N PRO A 352 12.61 -31.20 -9.76
CA PRO A 352 13.25 -32.26 -8.98
C PRO A 352 12.94 -32.20 -7.47
N ILE A 353 12.65 -31.01 -6.94
CA ILE A 353 12.35 -30.81 -5.52
C ILE A 353 11.01 -31.44 -5.14
N TYR A 354 10.06 -31.52 -6.07
CA TYR A 354 8.68 -31.97 -5.82
C TYR A 354 8.40 -33.44 -6.19
N ARG A 355 9.42 -34.23 -6.58
CA ARG A 355 9.42 -35.71 -6.78
C ARG A 355 8.08 -36.29 -7.31
N ASP A 356 7.87 -36.22 -8.62
CA ASP A 356 6.74 -36.80 -9.41
C ASP A 356 5.31 -36.30 -9.13
N LYS A 357 5.13 -35.31 -8.26
CA LYS A 357 3.83 -34.63 -8.11
C LYS A 357 3.68 -33.50 -9.13
N ARG A 358 2.44 -33.17 -9.50
CA ARG A 358 2.14 -31.91 -10.22
C ARG A 358 2.75 -30.75 -9.42
N LEU A 359 3.57 -29.93 -10.08
CA LEU A 359 4.27 -28.82 -9.45
C LEU A 359 3.24 -27.87 -8.83
N PRO A 360 3.19 -27.70 -7.49
CA PRO A 360 2.25 -26.81 -6.84
C PRO A 360 2.77 -25.38 -6.98
N MET A 361 2.64 -24.85 -8.18
CA MET A 361 3.07 -23.51 -8.56
C MET A 361 1.94 -22.77 -9.24
N LEU A 362 1.73 -21.52 -8.83
CA LEU A 362 0.79 -20.59 -9.43
C LEU A 362 1.53 -19.32 -9.81
N VAL A 363 1.39 -18.90 -11.05
CA VAL A 363 1.98 -17.66 -11.56
C VAL A 363 0.90 -16.61 -11.76
N PHE A 364 1.07 -15.44 -11.18
CA PHE A 364 0.28 -14.26 -11.48
C PHE A 364 1.07 -13.37 -12.43
N ASP A 365 0.52 -13.20 -13.62
CA ASP A 365 0.99 -12.22 -14.59
C ASP A 365 0.21 -10.92 -14.39
N VAL A 366 0.84 -9.93 -13.77
CA VAL A 366 0.24 -8.62 -13.50
C VAL A 366 0.50 -7.69 -14.69
N SER A 367 -0.56 -7.38 -15.43
CA SER A 367 -0.50 -6.62 -16.67
C SER A 367 -1.18 -5.26 -16.52
N THR A 368 -0.40 -4.18 -16.57
CA THR A 368 -0.91 -2.80 -16.55
C THR A 368 -0.90 -2.13 -17.92
N TYR A 369 -0.63 -2.88 -19.00
CA TYR A 369 -0.51 -2.33 -20.36
C TYR A 369 -1.79 -1.69 -20.90
N SER A 370 -2.96 -2.04 -20.36
CA SER A 370 -4.22 -1.35 -20.67
C SER A 370 -4.17 0.16 -20.37
N LEU A 371 -3.21 0.63 -19.56
CA LEU A 371 -2.97 2.05 -19.30
C LEU A 371 -2.26 2.80 -20.45
N LEU A 372 -1.57 2.09 -21.36
CA LEU A 372 -0.75 2.68 -22.44
C LEU A 372 -1.51 2.94 -23.75
N GLY A 373 -2.81 2.63 -23.82
CA GLY A 373 -3.66 2.82 -25.02
C GLY A 373 -4.07 1.50 -25.72
N ARG A 374 -5.14 1.55 -26.53
CA ARG A 374 -5.85 0.36 -27.04
C ARG A 374 -5.02 -0.55 -27.96
N ASP A 375 -4.22 0.03 -28.86
CA ASP A 375 -3.53 -0.74 -29.90
C ASP A 375 -2.34 -1.52 -29.33
N VAL A 376 -1.49 -0.85 -28.55
CA VAL A 376 -0.35 -1.46 -27.84
C VAL A 376 -0.82 -2.57 -26.89
N SER A 377 -1.93 -2.33 -26.20
CA SER A 377 -2.53 -3.31 -25.28
C SER A 377 -2.91 -4.61 -25.98
N SER A 378 -3.40 -4.55 -27.22
CA SER A 378 -3.96 -5.71 -27.91
C SER A 378 -2.89 -6.70 -28.35
N LEU A 379 -1.75 -6.21 -28.85
CA LEU A 379 -0.59 -7.03 -29.22
C LEU A 379 0.01 -7.72 -27.99
N ILE A 380 0.30 -6.94 -26.93
CA ILE A 380 0.89 -7.47 -25.70
C ILE A 380 -0.04 -8.50 -25.04
N LEU A 381 -1.35 -8.30 -25.08
CA LEU A 381 -2.31 -9.26 -24.53
C LEU A 381 -2.29 -10.59 -25.31
N LEU A 382 -2.05 -10.55 -26.63
CA LEU A 382 -1.95 -11.75 -27.45
C LEU A 382 -0.68 -12.53 -27.12
N GLU A 383 0.45 -11.85 -26.94
CA GLU A 383 1.71 -12.45 -26.47
C GLU A 383 1.55 -13.07 -25.08
N LYS A 384 0.98 -12.34 -24.11
CA LYS A 384 0.71 -12.86 -22.76
C LYS A 384 -0.20 -14.08 -22.76
N ARG A 385 -1.16 -14.17 -23.68
CA ARG A 385 -1.98 -15.37 -23.87
C ARG A 385 -1.16 -16.57 -24.36
N ALA A 386 -0.21 -16.35 -25.29
CA ALA A 386 0.71 -17.40 -25.74
C ALA A 386 1.62 -17.87 -24.58
N LEU A 387 2.17 -16.93 -23.79
CA LEU A 387 2.96 -17.25 -22.59
C LEU A 387 2.19 -18.12 -21.59
N ARG A 388 0.92 -17.80 -21.36
CA ARG A 388 0.04 -18.58 -20.47
C ARG A 388 -0.14 -20.01 -20.97
N HIS A 389 -0.31 -20.21 -22.27
CA HIS A 389 -0.43 -21.53 -22.86
C HIS A 389 0.87 -22.35 -22.71
N ASP A 390 2.02 -21.70 -22.86
CA ASP A 390 3.33 -22.33 -22.65
C ASP A 390 3.59 -22.75 -21.20
N LEU A 391 3.22 -21.91 -20.24
CA LEU A 391 3.30 -22.25 -18.81
C LEU A 391 2.40 -23.44 -18.47
N LEU A 392 1.20 -23.49 -19.05
CA LEU A 392 0.28 -24.62 -18.86
C LEU A 392 0.86 -25.92 -19.43
N ARG A 393 1.52 -25.88 -20.60
CA ARG A 393 2.26 -27.03 -21.15
C ARG A 393 3.41 -27.47 -20.25
N ALA A 394 4.05 -26.54 -19.55
CA ALA A 394 5.06 -26.85 -18.52
C ALA A 394 4.45 -27.41 -17.22
N GLY A 395 3.12 -27.52 -17.12
CA GLY A 395 2.40 -28.03 -15.95
C GLY A 395 2.19 -26.99 -14.85
N VAL A 396 2.34 -25.69 -15.18
CA VAL A 396 2.19 -24.58 -14.24
C VAL A 396 0.94 -23.78 -14.57
N TYR A 397 0.10 -23.51 -13.57
CA TYR A 397 -1.06 -22.67 -13.76
C TYR A 397 -0.67 -21.21 -13.71
N SER A 398 -1.23 -20.41 -14.61
CA SER A 398 -1.09 -18.95 -14.58
C SER A 398 -2.42 -18.21 -14.69
N ILE A 399 -2.49 -17.09 -13.98
CA ILE A 399 -3.58 -16.13 -14.00
C ILE A 399 -3.03 -14.82 -14.56
N LEU A 400 -3.50 -14.45 -15.75
CA LEU A 400 -3.34 -13.10 -16.27
C LEU A 400 -4.32 -12.19 -15.55
N TRP A 401 -3.79 -11.19 -14.86
CA TRP A 401 -4.57 -10.19 -14.15
C TRP A 401 -4.27 -8.80 -14.69
N ASP A 402 -5.32 -8.15 -15.17
CA ASP A 402 -5.32 -6.74 -15.53
C ASP A 402 -6.13 -5.94 -14.49
N PRO A 403 -5.47 -5.15 -13.62
CA PRO A 403 -6.13 -4.38 -12.58
C PRO A 403 -7.15 -3.35 -13.09
N THR A 404 -7.03 -2.92 -14.35
CA THR A 404 -7.97 -1.96 -14.96
C THR A 404 -9.29 -2.61 -15.36
N ARG A 405 -9.29 -3.93 -15.59
CA ARG A 405 -10.46 -4.70 -16.06
C ARG A 405 -11.06 -5.56 -14.97
N GLU A 406 -10.26 -6.02 -14.02
CA GLU A 406 -10.69 -6.94 -12.97
C GLU A 406 -10.16 -6.51 -11.60
N ASP A 407 -11.06 -6.35 -10.62
CA ASP A 407 -10.68 -6.04 -9.25
C ASP A 407 -9.97 -7.22 -8.56
N VAL A 408 -9.04 -6.90 -7.65
CA VAL A 408 -8.25 -7.87 -6.85
C VAL A 408 -9.15 -8.89 -6.17
N THR A 409 -10.31 -8.46 -5.67
CA THR A 409 -11.28 -9.33 -5.00
C THR A 409 -11.67 -10.53 -5.88
N SER A 410 -11.87 -10.30 -7.18
CA SER A 410 -12.25 -11.33 -8.13
C SER A 410 -11.10 -12.32 -8.37
N VAL A 411 -9.88 -11.80 -8.55
CA VAL A 411 -8.66 -12.59 -8.72
C VAL A 411 -8.38 -13.47 -7.50
N VAL A 412 -8.47 -12.90 -6.30
CA VAL A 412 -8.32 -13.64 -5.04
C VAL A 412 -9.39 -14.73 -4.94
N THR A 413 -10.62 -14.46 -5.37
CA THR A 413 -11.70 -15.46 -5.39
C THR A 413 -11.40 -16.60 -6.38
N LYS A 414 -10.94 -16.29 -7.60
CA LYS A 414 -10.50 -17.30 -8.59
C LYS A 414 -9.37 -18.16 -8.05
N THR A 415 -8.38 -17.54 -7.41
CA THR A 415 -7.23 -18.21 -6.79
C THR A 415 -7.67 -19.22 -5.75
N VAL A 416 -8.57 -18.80 -4.85
CA VAL A 416 -9.11 -19.67 -3.79
C VAL A 416 -9.86 -20.87 -4.36
N ARG A 417 -10.52 -20.72 -5.51
CA ARG A 417 -11.20 -21.84 -6.20
C ARG A 417 -10.23 -22.83 -6.84
N LEU A 418 -9.06 -22.38 -7.30
CA LEU A 418 -8.07 -23.26 -7.93
C LEU A 418 -7.35 -24.14 -6.91
N ILE A 419 -7.15 -23.64 -5.69
CA ILE A 419 -6.35 -24.28 -4.65
C ILE A 419 -7.18 -25.08 -3.63
N ARG A 420 -8.49 -24.85 -3.56
CA ARG A 420 -9.43 -25.54 -2.66
C ARG A 420 -10.04 -26.73 -3.39
#